data_AF-A0A7V3IZB3-F1
#
_entry.id   AF-A0A7V3IZB3-F1
#
_cell.length_a   1.000
_cell.length_b   1.000
_cell.length_c   1.000
_cell.angle_alpha   90.00
_cell.angle_beta   90.00
_cell.angle_gamma   90.00
#
_symmetry.space_group_name_H-M   'P 1'
#
loop_
_entity.id
_entity.type
_entity.pdbx_description
1 polymer ?
#
loop_
_entity_poly.entity_id
_entity_poly.type
_entity_poly.pdbx_seq_one_letter_code
_entity_poly.pdbx_strand_id
1 'polypeptide(L)'
;MPLPKLIDGKDHSADFISLELVDSPILSTCERIAVLSQSGVNLLMQRWVYHSTRLAVPTHTYSDSTIGPFDEADLIEEWVTDRVDDGADPRAAEHECASWLDVKVNDRTRRALLSDRQHASSMRREARSHRKSVKLTD
;
A
#
# COMPACT_ATOMS: atom_id res chain seq x y z
N MET A 1 -2.29 2.81 19.85
CA MET A 1 -2.73 1.86 18.81
C MET A 1 -2.71 0.48 19.45
N PRO A 2 -3.86 -0.07 19.90
CA PRO A 2 -3.87 -1.45 20.36
C PRO A 2 -3.66 -2.36 19.14
N LEU A 3 -2.70 -3.28 19.23
CA LEU A 3 -2.42 -4.30 18.22
C LEU A 3 -3.26 -5.54 18.58
N PRO A 4 -4.50 -5.68 18.07
CA PRO A 4 -5.50 -6.60 18.63
C PRO A 4 -5.19 -8.06 18.35
N LYS A 5 -4.29 -8.34 17.42
CA LYS A 5 -3.80 -9.69 17.11
C LYS A 5 -2.53 -10.05 17.88
N LEU A 6 -1.99 -9.10 18.64
CA LEU A 6 -0.79 -9.23 19.48
C LEU A 6 -1.16 -9.59 20.93
N ILE A 7 -2.28 -10.29 21.12
CA ILE A 7 -2.82 -10.64 22.44
C ILE A 7 -2.29 -12.03 22.81
N ASP A 8 -0.99 -12.13 23.08
CA ASP A 8 -0.38 -13.32 23.71
C ASP A 8 -0.12 -13.12 25.21
N GLY A 9 -0.59 -12.00 25.77
CA GLY A 9 -0.41 -11.64 27.18
C GLY A 9 0.98 -11.11 27.51
N LYS A 10 1.80 -10.77 26.51
CA LYS A 10 3.14 -10.21 26.69
C LYS A 10 3.21 -8.73 26.34
N ASP A 11 4.24 -8.07 26.87
CA ASP A 11 4.62 -6.73 26.46
C ASP A 11 5.38 -6.78 25.14
N HIS A 12 5.00 -5.90 24.22
CA HIS A 12 5.62 -5.77 22.91
C HIS A 12 6.09 -4.35 22.66
N SER A 13 7.25 -4.20 22.05
CA SER A 13 7.82 -2.92 21.62
C SER A 13 8.35 -3.03 20.21
N ALA A 14 8.23 -1.96 19.42
CA ALA A 14 8.84 -1.87 18.10
C ALA A 14 10.05 -0.92 18.15
N ASP A 15 11.17 -1.36 17.55
CA ASP A 15 12.31 -0.49 17.27
C ASP A 15 12.10 0.24 15.94
N PHE A 16 12.32 1.55 15.93
CA PHE A 16 12.20 2.42 14.76
C PHE A 16 13.53 3.06 14.38
N ILE A 17 14.63 2.64 15.00
CA ILE A 17 15.98 3.17 14.76
C ILE A 17 16.61 2.45 13.55
N SER A 18 16.45 1.12 13.48
CA SER A 18 17.04 0.27 12.45
C SER A 18 16.09 0.14 11.26
N LEU A 19 16.17 1.06 10.30
CA LEU A 19 15.41 0.98 9.05
C LEU A 19 16.15 0.11 8.04
N GLU A 20 15.49 -0.94 7.58
CA GLU A 20 16.01 -1.87 6.58
C GLU A 20 15.10 -1.91 5.37
N LEU A 21 15.72 -2.03 4.18
CA LEU A 21 15.00 -2.39 2.96
C LEU A 21 15.03 -3.91 2.85
N VAL A 22 13.86 -4.50 2.66
CA VAL A 22 13.69 -5.95 2.57
C VAL A 22 13.13 -6.28 1.20
N ASP A 23 13.78 -7.19 0.48
CA ASP A 23 13.32 -7.62 -0.83
C ASP A 23 12.07 -8.51 -0.69
N SER A 24 11.08 -8.32 -1.55
CA SER A 24 9.84 -9.11 -1.51
C SER A 24 10.03 -10.64 -1.53
N PRO A 25 10.98 -11.22 -2.30
CA PRO A 25 11.17 -12.67 -2.35
C PRO A 25 11.67 -13.32 -1.05
N ILE A 26 12.29 -12.55 -0.15
CA ILE A 26 12.78 -13.06 1.14
C ILE A 26 11.74 -12.95 2.26
N LEU A 27 10.62 -12.27 2.00
CA LEU A 27 9.52 -12.17 2.94
C LEU A 27 8.72 -13.47 2.98
N SER A 28 8.60 -14.06 4.16
CA SER A 28 7.67 -15.15 4.40
C SER A 28 6.23 -14.64 4.27
N THR A 29 5.40 -15.34 3.51
CA THR A 29 3.95 -15.09 3.49
C THR A 29 3.38 -15.41 4.87
N CYS A 30 3.07 -14.37 5.64
CA CYS A 30 2.52 -14.46 6.98
C CYS A 30 1.40 -13.44 7.18
N GLU A 31 0.58 -13.66 8.20
CA GLU A 31 -0.47 -12.71 8.56
C GLU A 31 0.15 -11.38 9.04
N ARG A 32 -0.28 -10.26 8.44
CA ARG A 32 0.15 -8.93 8.85
C ARG A 32 -0.60 -8.51 10.13
N ILE A 33 0.13 -8.40 11.23
CA ILE A 33 -0.44 -8.08 12.56
C ILE A 33 -0.46 -6.57 12.87
N ALA A 34 0.37 -5.78 12.19
CA ALA A 34 0.52 -4.35 12.40
C ALA A 34 1.01 -3.65 11.12
N VAL A 35 0.54 -2.43 10.88
CA VAL A 35 1.02 -1.54 9.81
C VAL A 35 1.07 -0.11 10.35
N LEU A 36 2.06 0.67 9.93
CA LEU A 36 2.05 2.11 10.18
C LEU A 36 0.99 2.78 9.30
N SER A 37 0.22 3.69 9.89
CA SER A 37 -0.60 4.62 9.10
C SER A 37 0.30 5.53 8.26
N GLN A 38 -0.25 6.16 7.22
CA GLN A 38 0.47 7.15 6.42
C GLN A 38 1.07 8.28 7.28
N SER A 39 0.32 8.77 8.27
CA SER A 39 0.84 9.75 9.24
C SER A 39 1.98 9.21 10.09
N GLY A 40 1.92 7.93 10.49
CA GLY A 40 3.00 7.24 11.19
C GLY A 40 4.26 7.13 10.34
N VAL A 41 4.13 6.77 9.06
CA VAL A 41 5.27 6.73 8.11
C VAL A 41 5.87 8.13 7.92
N ASN A 42 5.05 9.17 7.76
CA ASN A 42 5.54 10.54 7.61
C ASN A 42 6.32 11.02 8.86
N LEU A 43 5.84 10.69 10.07
CA LEU A 43 6.53 11.01 11.31
C LEU A 43 7.83 10.22 11.48
N LEU A 44 7.83 8.93 11.11
CA LEU A 44 9.02 8.09 11.11
C LEU A 44 10.09 8.66 10.18
N MET A 45 9.72 9.01 8.95
CA MET A 45 10.65 9.61 7.98
C MET A 45 11.16 10.98 8.44
N GLN A 46 10.29 11.85 9.00
CA GLN A 46 10.73 13.13 9.55
C GLN A 46 11.76 12.94 10.67
N ARG A 47 11.51 12.01 11.60
CA ARG A 47 12.44 11.69 12.70
C ARG A 47 13.76 11.15 12.18
N TRP A 48 13.72 10.24 11.21
CA TRP A 48 14.91 9.65 10.62
C TRP A 48 15.74 10.70 9.87
N VAL A 49 15.13 11.52 9.02
CA VAL A 49 15.83 12.61 8.33
C VAL A 49 16.41 13.62 9.32
N TYR A 50 15.65 14.02 10.33
CA TYR A 50 16.13 14.94 11.36
C TYR A 50 17.33 14.34 12.13
N HIS A 51 17.27 13.05 12.47
CA HIS A 51 18.38 12.37 13.14
C HIS A 51 19.66 12.38 12.28
N SER A 52 19.52 12.10 10.99
CA SER A 52 20.65 11.99 10.05
C SER A 52 21.21 13.34 9.57
N THR A 53 20.37 14.38 9.50
CA THR A 53 20.73 15.65 8.81
C THR A 53 20.52 16.91 9.66
N ARG A 54 19.82 16.81 10.80
CA ARG A 54 19.32 17.94 11.60
C ARG A 54 18.36 18.88 10.87
N LEU A 55 17.94 18.54 9.65
CA LEU A 55 16.90 19.26 8.92
C LEU A 55 15.52 18.76 9.35
N ALA A 56 14.67 19.69 9.77
CA ALA A 56 13.27 19.40 10.05
C ALA A 56 12.42 19.68 8.80
N VAL A 57 12.14 18.63 8.02
CA VAL A 57 11.23 18.72 6.87
C VAL A 57 9.78 18.57 7.35
N PRO A 58 8.83 19.41 6.89
CA PRO A 58 7.42 19.24 7.23
C PRO A 58 6.83 17.89 6.79
N THR A 59 5.93 17.32 7.60
CA THR A 59 5.34 16.00 7.34
C THR A 59 4.53 15.91 6.05
N HIS A 60 3.95 17.00 5.58
CA HIS A 60 3.19 17.02 4.33
C HIS A 60 4.07 16.81 3.09
N THR A 61 5.33 17.26 3.12
CA THR A 61 6.29 17.04 2.01
C THR A 61 6.55 15.54 1.79
N TYR A 62 6.64 14.78 2.89
CA TYR A 62 6.72 13.32 2.83
C TYR A 62 5.44 12.68 2.31
N SER A 63 4.28 13.23 2.68
CA SER A 63 2.99 12.77 2.17
C SER A 63 2.90 12.86 0.65
N ASP A 64 3.46 13.92 0.05
CA ASP A 64 3.43 14.10 -1.41
C ASP A 64 4.26 13.03 -2.14
N SER A 65 5.31 12.49 -1.50
CA SER A 65 6.13 11.41 -2.05
C SER A 65 5.57 10.01 -1.76
N THR A 66 4.81 9.85 -0.68
CA THR A 66 4.33 8.53 -0.22
C THR A 66 2.91 8.22 -0.67
N ILE A 67 2.11 9.23 -1.06
CA ILE A 67 0.70 9.02 -1.39
C ILE A 67 0.48 8.03 -2.54
N GLY A 68 1.30 8.08 -3.60
CA GLY A 68 1.19 7.14 -4.72
C GLY A 68 1.38 5.69 -4.30
N PRO A 69 2.53 5.33 -3.67
CA PRO A 69 2.75 3.99 -3.14
C PRO A 69 1.67 3.51 -2.16
N PHE A 70 1.18 4.39 -1.28
CA PHE A 70 0.07 4.06 -0.37
C PHE A 70 -1.22 3.76 -1.13
N ASP A 71 -1.58 4.64 -2.08
CA ASP A 71 -2.81 4.48 -2.85
C ASP A 71 -2.80 3.21 -3.72
N GLU A 72 -1.63 2.86 -4.27
CA GLU A 72 -1.40 1.62 -4.99
C GLU A 72 -1.52 0.39 -4.08
N ALA A 73 -0.85 0.40 -2.92
CA ALA A 73 -0.91 -0.71 -1.97
C ALA A 73 -2.35 -0.97 -1.49
N ASP A 74 -3.08 0.08 -1.13
CA ASP A 74 -4.48 -0.01 -0.72
C ASP A 74 -5.36 -0.60 -1.84
N LEU A 75 -5.14 -0.16 -3.09
CA LEU A 75 -5.91 -0.66 -4.22
C LEU A 75 -5.62 -2.14 -4.51
N ILE A 76 -4.35 -2.54 -4.44
CA ILE A 76 -3.96 -3.95 -4.63
C ILE A 76 -4.56 -4.80 -3.50
N GLU A 77 -4.53 -4.34 -2.25
CA GLU A 77 -5.13 -5.05 -1.12
C GLU A 77 -6.65 -5.22 -1.30
N GLU A 78 -7.38 -4.16 -1.67
CA GLU A 78 -8.81 -4.22 -1.99
C GLU A 78 -9.07 -5.21 -3.14
N TRP A 79 -8.27 -5.16 -4.20
CA TRP A 79 -8.42 -6.02 -5.36
C TRP A 79 -8.19 -7.49 -5.04
N VAL A 80 -7.08 -7.81 -4.36
CA VAL A 80 -6.72 -9.17 -3.99
C VAL A 80 -7.72 -9.73 -2.99
N THR A 81 -8.11 -8.97 -1.97
CA THR A 81 -9.11 -9.41 -0.98
C THR A 81 -10.41 -9.81 -1.67
N ASP A 82 -10.95 -8.94 -2.53
CA ASP A 82 -12.20 -9.21 -3.23
C ASP A 82 -12.08 -10.39 -4.22
N ARG A 83 -10.93 -10.56 -4.88
CA ARG A 83 -10.69 -11.69 -5.79
C ARG A 83 -10.52 -13.02 -5.07
N VAL A 84 -9.89 -13.01 -3.90
CA VAL A 84 -9.76 -14.19 -3.05
C VAL A 84 -11.13 -14.61 -2.49
N ASP A 85 -11.98 -13.66 -2.14
CA ASP A 85 -13.37 -13.92 -1.76
C ASP A 85 -14.19 -14.54 -2.91
N ASP A 86 -13.87 -14.17 -4.16
CA ASP A 86 -14.42 -14.80 -5.39
C ASP A 86 -13.73 -16.16 -5.74
N GLY A 87 -12.75 -16.62 -4.96
CA GLY A 87 -12.08 -17.92 -5.13
C GLY A 87 -10.80 -17.91 -5.99
N ALA A 88 -10.26 -16.75 -6.36
CA ALA A 88 -9.03 -16.65 -7.14
C ALA A 88 -7.76 -16.88 -6.31
N ASP A 89 -6.68 -17.29 -6.96
CA ASP A 89 -5.35 -17.34 -6.35
C ASP A 89 -4.83 -15.90 -6.04
N PRO A 90 -4.33 -15.63 -4.82
CA PRO A 90 -3.86 -14.30 -4.44
C PRO A 90 -2.78 -13.72 -5.36
N ARG A 91 -1.83 -14.54 -5.83
CA ARG A 91 -0.74 -14.07 -6.72
C ARG A 91 -1.26 -13.74 -8.10
N ALA A 92 -2.19 -14.56 -8.61
CA ALA A 92 -2.88 -14.27 -9.87
C ALA A 92 -3.68 -12.96 -9.79
N ALA A 93 -4.39 -12.72 -8.68
CA ALA A 93 -5.14 -11.48 -8.45
C ALA A 93 -4.24 -10.25 -8.34
N GLU A 94 -3.09 -10.37 -7.66
CA GLU A 94 -2.08 -9.30 -7.59
C GLU A 94 -1.54 -8.97 -8.99
N HIS A 95 -1.19 -9.99 -9.78
CA HIS A 95 -0.70 -9.81 -11.14
C HIS A 95 -1.74 -9.19 -12.07
N GLU A 96 -3.01 -9.56 -11.92
CA GLU A 96 -4.13 -8.93 -12.62
C GLU A 96 -4.22 -7.43 -12.32
N CYS A 97 -4.19 -7.07 -11.04
CA CYS A 97 -4.24 -5.67 -10.60
C CYS A 97 -3.05 -4.87 -11.13
N ALA A 98 -1.83 -5.42 -11.02
CA ALA A 98 -0.61 -4.80 -11.54
C ALA A 98 -0.70 -4.59 -13.07
N SER A 99 -1.17 -5.60 -13.80
CA SER A 99 -1.37 -5.51 -15.26
C SER A 99 -2.38 -4.43 -15.62
N TRP A 100 -3.47 -4.30 -14.86
CA TRP A 100 -4.46 -3.24 -15.05
C TRP A 100 -3.89 -1.85 -14.79
N LEU A 101 -3.03 -1.69 -13.78
CA LEU A 101 -2.36 -0.44 -13.41
C LEU A 101 -1.33 0.03 -14.45
N ASP A 102 -0.69 -0.90 -15.15
CA ASP A 102 0.33 -0.62 -16.16
C ASP A 102 -0.25 -0.14 -17.51
N VAL A 103 -1.56 -0.32 -17.73
CA VAL A 103 -2.24 0.18 -18.93
C VAL A 103 -2.21 1.71 -18.98
N LYS A 104 -1.92 2.26 -20.16
CA LYS A 104 -1.96 3.70 -20.42
C LYS A 104 -3.36 4.20 -20.77
N VAL A 105 -3.73 5.33 -20.18
CA VAL A 105 -4.93 6.11 -20.47
C VAL A 105 -4.47 7.56 -20.68
N ASN A 106 -4.71 8.13 -21.87
CA ASN A 106 -4.24 9.48 -22.24
C ASN A 106 -2.73 9.67 -21.96
N ASP A 107 -1.90 8.78 -22.49
CA ASP A 107 -0.44 8.73 -22.37
C ASP A 107 0.15 8.54 -20.96
N ARG A 108 -0.67 8.51 -19.91
CA ARG A 108 -0.25 8.21 -18.53
C ARG A 108 -0.70 6.80 -18.14
N THR A 109 0.11 6.06 -17.40
CA THR A 109 -0.35 4.79 -16.81
C THR A 109 -1.43 5.05 -15.76
N ARG A 110 -2.33 4.09 -15.55
CA ARG A 110 -3.29 4.19 -14.45
C ARG A 110 -2.59 4.32 -13.09
N ARG A 111 -1.43 3.67 -12.90
CA ARG A 111 -0.55 3.89 -11.73
C ARG A 111 -0.14 5.36 -11.54
N ALA A 112 0.25 6.04 -12.62
CA ALA A 112 0.62 7.45 -12.58
C ALA A 112 -0.60 8.37 -12.33
N LEU A 113 -1.80 7.98 -12.77
CA LEU A 113 -3.04 8.69 -12.46
C LEU A 113 -3.50 8.43 -11.01
N LEU A 114 -3.29 7.22 -10.49
CA LEU A 114 -3.59 6.86 -9.12
C LEU A 114 -2.73 7.66 -8.12
N SER A 115 -1.48 7.94 -8.48
CA SER A 115 -0.57 8.77 -7.66
C SER A 115 -0.94 10.26 -7.65
N ASP A 116 -1.87 10.69 -8.50
CA ASP A 116 -2.30 12.07 -8.63
C ASP A 116 -3.61 12.29 -7.86
N ARG A 117 -3.58 13.16 -6.83
CA ARG A 117 -4.74 13.42 -5.94
C ARG A 117 -6.02 13.78 -6.69
N GLN A 118 -5.92 14.46 -7.84
CA GLN A 118 -7.10 14.85 -8.61
C GLN A 118 -7.77 13.66 -9.31
N HIS A 119 -6.99 12.62 -9.62
CA HIS A 119 -7.42 11.47 -10.41
C HIS A 119 -7.55 10.18 -9.58
N ALA A 120 -6.94 10.11 -8.39
CA ALA A 120 -6.93 8.90 -7.55
C ALA A 120 -8.34 8.34 -7.26
N SER A 121 -9.29 9.23 -6.94
CA SER A 121 -10.68 8.82 -6.64
C SER A 121 -11.41 8.23 -7.84
N SER A 122 -11.21 8.79 -9.05
CA SER A 122 -11.82 8.30 -10.28
C SER A 122 -11.18 6.97 -10.70
N MET A 123 -9.86 6.83 -10.56
CA MET A 123 -9.14 5.59 -10.84
C MET A 123 -9.59 4.44 -9.93
N ARG A 124 -9.78 4.68 -8.62
CA ARG A 124 -10.32 3.66 -7.70
C ARG A 124 -11.75 3.22 -8.08
N ARG A 125 -12.57 4.16 -8.56
CA ARG A 125 -13.93 3.83 -9.04
C ARG A 125 -13.88 3.01 -10.33
N GLU A 126 -12.98 3.35 -11.25
CA GLU A 126 -12.77 2.59 -12.49
C GLU A 126 -12.28 1.16 -12.19
N ALA A 127 -11.31 1.01 -11.27
CA ALA A 127 -10.81 -0.28 -10.81
C ALA A 127 -11.94 -1.20 -10.32
N ARG A 128 -12.77 -0.70 -9.39
CA ARG A 128 -13.95 -1.44 -8.90
C ARG A 128 -14.94 -1.80 -10.00
N SER A 129 -15.15 -0.91 -10.97
CA SER A 129 -16.04 -1.17 -12.11
C SER A 129 -15.46 -2.25 -13.03
N HIS A 130 -14.17 -2.18 -13.32
CA HIS A 130 -13.48 -3.14 -14.17
C HIS A 130 -13.53 -4.53 -13.55
N ARG A 131 -13.15 -4.66 -12.28
CA ARG A 131 -13.19 -5.93 -11.57
C ARG A 131 -14.58 -6.58 -11.58
N LYS A 132 -15.65 -5.80 -11.36
CA LYS A 132 -17.04 -6.28 -11.46
C LYS A 132 -17.41 -6.81 -12.84
N SER A 133 -16.83 -6.24 -13.91
CA SER A 133 -17.06 -6.70 -15.29
C SER A 133 -16.29 -7.98 -15.64
N VAL A 134 -15.20 -8.27 -14.93
CA VAL A 134 -14.33 -9.45 -15.13
C VAL A 134 -14.66 -10.55 -14.11
N LYS A 135 -15.94 -10.69 -13.71
CA LYS A 135 -16.34 -11.83 -12.86
C LYS A 135 -16.05 -13.14 -13.58
N LEU A 136 -15.47 -14.11 -12.85
CA LEU A 136 -15.13 -15.44 -13.36
C LEU A 136 -16.36 -16.02 -14.08
N THR A 137 -16.23 -16.26 -15.39
CA THR A 137 -16.96 -17.34 -16.05
C THR A 137 -16.48 -18.65 -15.42
N ASP A 138 -17.43 -19.47 -14.97
CA ASP A 138 -17.26 -20.80 -14.34
C ASP A 138 -16.13 -21.64 -14.98
#